data_AF-A0A6H1WDX6-F1
#
_entry.id   AF-A0A6H1WDX6-F1
#
_cell.length_a   1.000
_cell.length_b   1.000
_cell.length_c   1.000
_cell.angle_alpha   90.00
_cell.angle_beta   90.00
_cell.angle_gamma   90.00
#
_symmetry.space_group_name_H-M   'P 1'
#
loop_
_entity.id
_entity.type
_entity.pdbx_description
1 polymer ?
#
loop_
_entity_poly.entity_id
_entity_poly.type
_entity_poly.pdbx_seq_one_letter_code
_entity_poly.pdbx_strand_id
1 'polypeptide(L)'
;MGNNRRYPADGMERVIDQVLTRPRPVWLTEAEVDLEHDVAVVPPAPAPAIAYVRFHEAVVRPDVEVIAWNEHAVQIRFTSRDGQQHEGWVWKVAVRPRPRREIPPRR
;
A
#
# COMPACT_ATOMS: atom_id res chain seq x y z
N MET A 1 57.70 3.18 17.09
CA MET A 1 57.73 4.45 16.33
C MET A 1 57.21 4.17 14.93
N GLY A 2 56.14 4.84 14.50
CA GLY A 2 55.52 4.61 13.19
C GLY A 2 54.21 5.36 13.11
N ASN A 3 54.30 6.59 12.60
CA ASN A 3 53.40 7.71 12.81
C ASN A 3 52.07 7.60 12.04
N ASN A 4 51.02 8.20 12.61
CA ASN A 4 49.71 8.45 12.01
C ASN A 4 49.80 8.93 10.55
N ARG A 5 49.01 8.33 9.66
CA ARG A 5 48.52 9.02 8.45
C ARG A 5 47.01 9.08 8.49
N ARG A 6 46.51 10.22 8.99
CA ARG A 6 45.16 10.72 8.68
C ARG A 6 45.19 11.18 7.23
N TYR A 7 44.30 10.64 6.41
CA TYR A 7 43.97 11.26 5.12
C TYR A 7 42.98 12.40 5.35
N PRO A 8 43.15 13.54 4.65
CA PRO A 8 42.29 14.71 4.78
C PRO A 8 40.88 14.42 4.26
N ALA A 9 39.92 15.13 4.87
CA ALA A 9 38.54 15.22 4.42
C ALA A 9 38.51 15.89 3.03
N ASP A 10 38.40 15.06 2.00
CA ASP A 10 38.07 15.54 0.66
C ASP A 10 36.55 15.50 0.52
N GLY A 11 35.98 16.70 0.53
CA GLY A 11 34.58 16.97 0.28
C GLY A 11 34.19 16.44 -1.09
N MET A 12 33.65 15.24 -1.12
CA MET A 12 32.51 14.98 -1.97
C MET A 12 31.30 15.03 -1.08
N GLU A 13 30.74 16.23 -1.01
CA GLU A 13 29.31 16.46 -0.97
C GLU A 13 28.67 15.51 -1.99
N ARG A 14 28.50 14.24 -1.59
CA ARG A 14 27.47 13.40 -2.16
C ARG A 14 26.22 14.11 -1.71
N VAL A 15 25.79 15.05 -2.54
CA VAL A 15 24.38 15.28 -2.77
C VAL A 15 23.85 13.88 -3.02
N ILE A 16 23.43 13.23 -1.95
CA ILE A 16 22.56 12.08 -2.02
C ILE A 16 21.38 12.72 -2.71
N ASP A 17 21.33 12.54 -4.03
CA ASP A 17 20.15 12.77 -4.81
C ASP A 17 19.13 11.83 -4.18
N GLN A 18 18.48 12.33 -3.11
CA GLN A 18 17.29 11.76 -2.56
C GLN A 18 16.25 12.01 -3.64
N VAL A 19 16.36 11.25 -4.73
CA VAL A 19 15.21 10.83 -5.47
C VAL A 19 14.34 10.20 -4.40
N LEU A 20 13.39 11.00 -3.92
CA LEU A 20 12.32 10.61 -3.04
C LEU A 20 11.59 9.49 -3.76
N THR A 21 12.07 8.26 -3.61
CA THR A 21 11.44 7.08 -4.18
C THR A 21 10.13 6.96 -3.45
N ARG A 22 9.06 7.55 -3.99
CA ARG A 22 7.72 7.41 -3.44
C ARG A 22 7.29 6.00 -3.78
N PRO A 23 7.28 5.08 -2.80
CA PRO A 23 7.01 3.70 -3.08
C PRO A 23 5.62 3.58 -3.70
N ARG A 24 5.52 2.82 -4.80
CA ARG A 24 4.25 2.61 -5.51
C ARG A 24 3.74 1.19 -5.25
N PRO A 25 2.45 1.05 -4.91
CA PRO A 25 1.85 -0.27 -4.82
C PRO A 25 1.92 -1.00 -6.16
N VAL A 26 1.98 -2.32 -6.07
CA VAL A 26 1.79 -3.23 -7.19
C VAL A 26 0.33 -3.65 -7.21
N TRP A 27 -0.36 -3.29 -8.29
CA TRP A 27 -1.77 -3.60 -8.52
C TRP A 27 -1.93 -4.81 -9.42
N LEU A 28 -3.13 -5.39 -9.39
CA LEU A 28 -3.55 -6.31 -10.45
C LEU A 28 -3.64 -5.56 -11.78
N THR A 29 -3.22 -6.23 -12.84
CA THR A 29 -3.40 -5.80 -14.22
C THR A 29 -4.84 -5.96 -14.68
N GLU A 30 -5.22 -5.30 -15.77
CA GLU A 30 -6.57 -5.41 -16.34
C GLU A 30 -6.95 -6.86 -16.67
N ALA A 31 -6.00 -7.64 -17.21
CA ALA A 31 -6.19 -9.06 -17.51
C ALA A 31 -6.36 -9.93 -16.25
N GLU A 32 -5.74 -9.56 -15.13
CA GLU A 32 -5.92 -10.25 -13.85
C GLU A 32 -7.24 -9.87 -13.17
N VAL A 33 -7.72 -8.63 -13.35
CA VAL A 33 -9.02 -8.21 -12.82
C VAL A 33 -10.15 -8.80 -13.65
N ASP A 34 -9.97 -8.89 -14.97
CA ASP A 34 -10.89 -9.51 -15.93
C ASP A 34 -12.32 -8.92 -15.90
N LEU A 35 -12.44 -7.59 -15.96
CA LEU A 35 -13.74 -6.91 -15.92
C LEU A 35 -14.66 -7.21 -17.12
N GLU A 36 -14.11 -7.75 -18.20
CA GLU A 36 -14.87 -8.15 -19.39
C GLU A 36 -15.75 -9.38 -19.11
N HIS A 37 -15.24 -10.34 -18.34
CA HIS A 37 -15.95 -11.56 -17.97
C HIS A 37 -16.58 -11.46 -16.56
N ASP A 38 -15.90 -10.79 -15.63
CA ASP A 38 -16.30 -10.65 -14.23
C ASP A 38 -16.59 -9.20 -13.86
N VAL A 39 -17.81 -8.78 -14.18
CA VAL A 39 -18.30 -7.42 -13.94
C VAL A 39 -18.20 -7.05 -12.46
N ALA A 40 -17.61 -5.87 -12.20
CA ALA A 40 -17.48 -5.34 -10.86
C ALA A 40 -18.82 -4.89 -10.26
N VAL A 41 -19.07 -5.30 -9.02
CA VAL A 41 -20.15 -4.80 -8.16
C VAL A 41 -19.62 -3.63 -7.34
N VAL A 42 -20.39 -2.54 -7.34
CA VAL A 42 -20.10 -1.32 -6.58
C VAL A 42 -21.04 -1.26 -5.38
N PRO A 43 -20.54 -1.14 -4.13
CA PRO A 43 -21.39 -0.95 -2.96
C PRO A 43 -22.04 0.45 -2.97
N PRO A 44 -23.19 0.62 -2.30
CA PRO A 44 -23.84 1.92 -2.17
C PRO A 44 -22.99 2.97 -1.43
N ALA A 45 -22.05 2.52 -0.58
CA ALA A 45 -21.07 3.36 0.09
C ALA A 45 -19.75 2.58 0.26
N PRO A 46 -18.58 3.26 0.26
CA PRO A 46 -17.30 2.60 0.49
C PRO A 46 -17.28 1.83 1.82
N ALA A 47 -16.85 0.57 1.79
CA ALA A 47 -16.88 -0.30 2.96
C ALA A 47 -15.48 -0.39 3.62
N PRO A 48 -15.35 -0.17 4.95
CA PRO A 48 -14.06 -0.21 5.61
C PRO A 48 -13.52 -1.65 5.72
N ALA A 49 -12.24 -1.84 5.37
CA ALA A 49 -11.56 -3.13 5.38
C ALA A 49 -10.07 -2.97 5.74
N ILE A 50 -9.37 -4.10 5.82
CA ILE A 50 -7.90 -4.16 5.86
C ILE A 50 -7.44 -4.93 4.63
N ALA A 51 -6.46 -4.42 3.90
CA ALA A 51 -5.90 -5.11 2.74
C ALA A 51 -4.41 -5.36 2.90
N TYR A 52 -3.94 -6.51 2.41
CA TYR A 52 -2.51 -6.75 2.20
C TYR A 52 -2.10 -6.12 0.87
N VAL A 53 -1.33 -5.04 0.91
CA VAL A 53 -0.89 -4.29 -0.26
C VAL A 53 0.60 -4.51 -0.46
N ARG A 54 0.98 -4.94 -1.67
CA ARG A 54 2.37 -5.14 -2.05
C ARG A 54 2.93 -3.85 -2.64
N PHE A 55 4.15 -3.54 -2.27
CA PHE A 55 5.04 -2.57 -2.88
C PHE A 55 6.28 -3.33 -3.33
N HIS A 56 7.11 -2.72 -4.19
CA HIS A 56 8.33 -3.39 -4.67
C HIS A 56 9.29 -3.70 -3.52
N GLU A 57 9.36 -2.82 -2.52
CA GLU A 57 10.26 -2.97 -1.36
C GLU A 57 9.63 -3.64 -0.14
N ALA A 58 8.30 -3.70 -0.02
CA ALA A 58 7.63 -4.20 1.18
C ALA A 58 6.18 -4.67 0.96
N VAL A 59 5.64 -5.40 1.93
CA VAL A 59 4.19 -5.70 2.02
C VAL A 59 3.63 -5.03 3.27
N VAL A 60 2.56 -4.26 3.11
CA VAL A 60 1.93 -3.50 4.19
C VAL A 60 0.46 -3.89 4.35
N ARG A 61 -0.13 -3.50 5.49
CA ARG A 61 -1.52 -3.78 5.85
C ARG A 61 -2.27 -2.50 6.25
N PRO A 62 -2.58 -1.59 5.31
CA PRO A 62 -3.36 -0.39 5.62
C PRO A 62 -4.83 -0.70 5.94
N ASP A 63 -5.46 0.18 6.71
CA ASP A 63 -6.91 0.35 6.68
C ASP A 63 -7.29 0.94 5.32
N VAL A 64 -8.30 0.36 4.66
CA VAL A 64 -8.71 0.73 3.30
C VAL A 64 -10.22 0.86 3.22
N GLU A 65 -10.68 1.52 2.17
CA GLU A 65 -12.07 1.51 1.73
C GLU A 65 -12.21 0.60 0.51
N VAL A 66 -13.19 -0.29 0.51
CA VAL A 66 -13.59 -1.10 -0.64
C VAL A 66 -14.57 -0.30 -1.48
N ILE A 67 -14.23 -0.07 -2.75
CA ILE A 67 -15.00 0.74 -3.70
C ILE A 67 -15.70 -0.13 -4.73
N ALA A 68 -15.13 -1.28 -5.08
CA ALA A 68 -15.75 -2.25 -5.97
C ALA A 68 -15.16 -3.65 -5.73
N TRP A 69 -15.86 -4.69 -6.18
CA TRP A 69 -15.33 -6.06 -6.17
C TRP A 69 -15.94 -6.88 -7.29
N ASN A 70 -15.25 -7.93 -7.72
CA ASN A 70 -15.81 -8.98 -8.54
C ASN A 70 -15.58 -10.36 -7.90
N GLU A 71 -15.56 -11.44 -8.69
CA GLU A 71 -15.39 -12.79 -8.18
C GLU A 71 -14.06 -12.96 -7.40
N HIS A 72 -12.95 -12.48 -7.94
CA HIS A 72 -11.59 -12.72 -7.45
C HIS A 72 -10.78 -11.48 -7.05
N ALA A 73 -11.24 -10.28 -7.38
CA ALA A 73 -10.53 -9.03 -7.13
C ALA A 73 -11.40 -8.00 -6.38
N VAL A 74 -10.73 -7.08 -5.69
CA VAL A 74 -11.35 -5.99 -4.92
C VAL A 74 -10.59 -4.69 -5.21
N GLN A 75 -11.33 -3.65 -5.59
CA GLN A 75 -10.81 -2.30 -5.73
C GLN A 75 -10.80 -1.62 -4.37
N ILE A 76 -9.61 -1.20 -3.96
CA ILE A 76 -9.39 -0.56 -2.67
C ILE A 76 -8.89 0.87 -2.84
N ARG A 77 -9.18 1.71 -1.85
CA ARG A 77 -8.61 3.05 -1.71
C ARG A 77 -8.07 3.25 -0.31
N PHE A 78 -6.89 3.86 -0.22
CA PHE A 78 -6.31 4.28 1.05
C PHE A 78 -5.35 5.45 0.88
N THR A 79 -5.03 6.11 1.98
CA THR A 79 -4.04 7.19 2.02
C THR A 79 -2.79 6.70 2.75
N SER A 80 -1.63 6.78 2.09
CA SER A 80 -0.33 6.47 2.68
C SER A 80 0.08 7.52 3.72
N ARG A 81 1.09 7.20 4.54
CA ARG A 81 1.58 8.11 5.58
C ARG A 81 2.09 9.45 5.04
N ASP A 82 2.61 9.45 3.81
CA ASP A 82 3.07 10.65 3.10
C ASP A 82 1.93 11.49 2.50
N GLY A 83 0.66 11.14 2.80
CA GLY A 83 -0.53 11.84 2.33
C GLY A 83 -0.96 11.48 0.89
N GLN A 84 -0.23 10.59 0.22
CA GLN A 84 -0.59 10.15 -1.12
C GLN A 84 -1.80 9.20 -1.08
N GLN A 85 -2.83 9.51 -1.87
CA GLN A 85 -3.95 8.61 -2.10
C GLN A 85 -3.56 7.54 -3.11
N HIS A 86 -3.90 6.30 -2.80
CA HIS A 86 -3.72 5.13 -3.63
C HIS A 86 -5.05 4.48 -3.89
N GLU A 87 -5.26 4.08 -5.13
CA GLU A 87 -6.42 3.33 -5.57
C GLU A 87 -5.97 2.27 -6.57
N GLY A 88 -6.50 1.06 -6.44
CA GLY A 88 -6.17 -0.04 -7.33
C GLY A 88 -6.79 -1.35 -6.91
N TRP A 89 -6.63 -2.36 -7.77
CA TRP A 89 -7.16 -3.68 -7.57
C TRP A 89 -6.16 -4.59 -6.88
N VAL A 90 -6.66 -5.37 -5.93
CA VAL A 90 -5.93 -6.44 -5.24
C VAL A 90 -6.75 -7.73 -5.29
N TRP A 91 -6.09 -8.87 -5.10
CA TRP A 91 -6.79 -10.14 -4.95
C TRP A 91 -7.77 -10.07 -3.79
N LYS A 92 -8.97 -10.61 -3.96
CA LYS A 92 -10.02 -10.67 -2.93
C LYS A 92 -9.54 -11.36 -1.66
N VAL A 93 -8.72 -12.40 -1.81
CA VAL A 93 -8.07 -13.09 -0.69
C VAL A 93 -7.02 -12.25 0.05
N ALA A 94 -6.64 -11.08 -0.47
CA ALA A 94 -5.81 -10.10 0.22
C ALA A 94 -6.61 -9.11 1.06
N VAL A 95 -7.95 -9.09 0.95
CA VAL A 95 -8.82 -8.18 1.71
C VAL A 95 -9.49 -8.93 2.86
N ARG A 96 -9.53 -8.30 4.03
CA ARG A 96 -10.20 -8.82 5.23
C ARG A 96 -11.22 -7.80 5.73
N PRO A 97 -12.42 -8.24 6.15
CA PRO A 97 -13.34 -7.34 6.82
C PRO A 97 -12.69 -6.79 8.08
N ARG A 98 -12.89 -5.49 8.34
CA ARG A 98 -12.43 -4.89 9.59
C ARG A 98 -13.29 -5.44 10.72
N PRO A 99 -12.72 -6.09 11.76
CA PRO A 99 -13.53 -6.51 12.89
C PRO A 99 -14.17 -5.27 13.52
N ARG A 100 -15.48 -5.32 13.74
CA ARG A 100 -16.19 -4.27 14.48
C ARG A 100 -15.58 -4.27 15.88
N ARG A 101 -14.93 -3.17 16.28
CA ARG A 101 -14.35 -3.07 17.61
C ARG A 101 -15.52 -2.95 18.60
N GLU A 102 -15.96 -4.08 19.13
CA GLU A 102 -16.94 -4.13 20.21
C GLU A 102 -16.29 -3.53 21.46
N ILE A 103 -16.73 -2.33 21.83
CA ILE A 103 -16.35 -1.74 23.12
C ILE A 103 -17.19 -2.48 24.16
N PRO A 104 -16.60 -3.27 25.07
CA PRO A 104 -17.40 -3.91 26.12
C PRO A 104 -18.10 -2.83 26.96
N PRO A 105 -19.38 -3.03 27.32
CA PRO A 105 -20.09 -2.06 28.15
C PRO A 105 -19.33 -1.90 29.47
N ARG A 106 -19.08 -0.64 29.85
CA ARG A 106 -18.52 -0.31 31.17
C ARG A 106 -19.53 -0.77 32.22
N ARG A 107 -19.17 -1.77 33.03
CA ARG A 107 -19.88 -2.15 34.25
C ARG A 107 -19.62 -1.14 35.35
#